data_AF-A0A0C2WEN4-F1
#
_entry.id   AF-A0A0C2WEN4-F1
#
_cell.length_a   1.000
_cell.length_b   1.000
_cell.length_c   1.000
_cell.angle_alpha   90.00
_cell.angle_beta   90.00
_cell.angle_gamma   90.00
#
_symmetry.space_group_name_H-M   'P 1'
#
loop_
_entity.id
_entity.type
_entity.pdbx_description
1 polymer ?
#
loop_
_entity_poly.entity_id
_entity_poly.type
_entity_poly.pdbx_seq_one_letter_code
_entity_poly.pdbx_strand_id
1 'polypeptide(L)'
;MWPTSDNPDVLSPAVCLTEKSPPLASPPEHLIHNPRIQQTLDTLKDAIDVKTPFDVDKLEMMLTDHPNPTFVRSVMKGLREGFWPFDEGDWEAEVGEIIGNYATEELDLNVIRAFRDKEISAERWSQPLHSSNLLPGMKISPMFVVWQEKPRVVTDHSASGLNDGIPRSEARVQYDDMHPFGRTLR
;
A
#
# COMPACT_ATOMS: atom_id res chain seq x y z
N MET A 1 -17.82 9.60 -31.84
CA MET A 1 -16.87 10.21 -32.79
C MET A 1 -15.68 10.68 -31.95
N TRP A 2 -14.53 10.02 -32.04
CA TRP A 2 -13.36 10.37 -31.23
C TRP A 2 -12.80 11.72 -31.70
N PRO A 3 -12.47 12.67 -30.81
CA PRO A 3 -11.93 13.96 -31.23
C PRO A 3 -10.59 13.75 -31.95
N THR A 4 -10.45 14.37 -33.12
CA THR A 4 -9.35 14.23 -34.09
C THR A 4 -8.16 15.16 -33.82
N SER A 5 -7.91 15.56 -32.56
CA SER A 5 -6.71 16.34 -32.25
C SER A 5 -5.54 15.39 -32.02
N ASP A 6 -4.99 14.86 -33.12
CA ASP A 6 -3.73 14.11 -33.13
C ASP A 6 -2.57 15.10 -32.93
N ASN A 7 -2.21 15.35 -31.67
CA ASN A 7 -0.90 15.87 -31.34
C ASN A 7 -0.09 14.71 -30.71
N PRO A 8 0.86 14.11 -31.43
CA PRO A 8 1.66 12.98 -30.94
C PRO A 8 2.57 13.35 -29.75
N ASP A 9 2.74 14.63 -29.47
CA ASP A 9 3.60 15.15 -28.39
C ASP A 9 2.87 15.33 -27.05
N VAL A 10 1.60 14.91 -26.94
CA VAL A 10 0.85 15.04 -25.67
C VAL A 10 1.26 13.90 -24.75
N LEU A 11 2.26 14.18 -23.91
CA LEU A 11 2.65 13.35 -22.78
C LEU A 11 1.43 12.96 -21.95
N SER A 12 1.46 11.74 -21.43
CA SER A 12 0.44 11.22 -20.52
C SER A 12 0.21 12.21 -19.37
N PRO A 13 -1.05 12.48 -18.97
CA PRO A 13 -1.34 13.28 -17.79
C PRO A 13 -0.63 12.77 -16.54
N ALA A 14 -0.52 11.45 -16.36
CA ALA A 14 0.21 10.87 -15.23
C ALA A 14 1.72 11.18 -15.31
N VAL A 15 2.33 11.12 -16.50
CA VAL A 15 3.73 11.51 -16.72
C VAL A 15 3.95 13.00 -16.42
N CYS A 16 3.07 13.86 -16.93
CA CYS A 16 3.15 15.30 -16.64
C CYS A 16 3.06 15.61 -15.14
N LEU A 17 2.35 14.76 -14.38
CA LEU A 17 2.18 14.94 -12.94
C LEU A 17 3.48 14.63 -12.19
N THR A 18 4.25 13.62 -12.59
CA THR A 18 5.51 13.27 -11.89
C THR A 18 6.51 14.42 -11.88
N GLU A 19 6.51 15.27 -12.92
CA GLU A 19 7.40 16.43 -13.02
C GLU A 19 7.07 17.54 -12.01
N LYS A 20 5.87 17.55 -11.44
CA LYS A 20 5.36 18.66 -10.61
C LYS A 20 4.86 18.23 -9.23
N SER A 21 4.71 16.93 -9.01
CA SER A 21 4.26 16.39 -7.72
C SER A 21 5.20 16.77 -6.58
N PRO A 22 4.67 17.09 -5.39
CA PRO A 22 5.48 17.14 -4.19
C PRO A 22 6.03 15.74 -3.87
N PRO A 23 7.10 15.63 -3.05
CA PRO A 23 7.53 14.37 -2.48
C PRO A 23 6.37 13.63 -1.81
N LEU A 24 6.38 12.29 -1.89
CA LEU A 24 5.43 11.45 -1.17
C LEU A 24 5.57 11.64 0.34
N ALA A 25 4.48 11.43 1.06
CA ALA A 25 4.44 11.55 2.52
C ALA A 25 5.49 10.65 3.19
N SER A 26 6.06 11.15 4.28
CA SER A 26 6.82 10.35 5.24
C SER A 26 6.02 10.25 6.54
N PRO A 27 6.30 9.25 7.39
CA PRO A 27 5.66 9.16 8.70
C PRO A 27 5.87 10.47 9.49
N PRO A 28 4.84 10.96 10.20
CA PRO A 28 4.96 12.10 11.10
C PRO A 28 6.06 11.91 12.15
N GLU A 29 6.76 13.01 12.49
CA GLU A 29 7.92 12.97 13.39
C GLU A 29 7.59 12.40 14.77
N HIS A 30 6.38 12.65 15.26
CA HIS A 30 5.94 12.15 16.55
C HIS A 30 5.78 10.61 16.57
N LEU A 31 5.50 9.98 15.42
CA LEU A 31 5.47 8.52 15.29
C LEU A 31 6.90 7.96 15.17
N ILE A 32 7.76 8.63 14.40
CA ILE A 32 9.17 8.25 14.24
C ILE A 32 9.86 8.21 15.62
N HIS A 33 9.57 9.19 16.48
CA HIS A 33 10.15 9.27 17.82
C HIS A 33 9.35 8.56 18.91
N ASN A 34 8.27 7.85 18.57
CA ASN A 34 7.46 7.15 19.56
C ASN A 34 8.20 5.88 20.06
N PRO A 35 8.61 5.81 21.34
CA PRO A 35 9.41 4.70 21.85
C PRO A 35 8.68 3.35 21.81
N ARG A 36 7.33 3.35 21.91
CA ARG A 36 6.54 2.12 21.83
C ARG A 36 6.52 1.56 20.41
N ILE A 37 6.36 2.44 19.41
CA ILE A 37 6.40 2.04 17.99
C ILE A 37 7.79 1.53 17.64
N GLN A 38 8.85 2.24 18.05
CA GLN A 38 10.23 1.79 17.83
C GLN A 38 10.48 0.40 18.44
N GLN A 39 10.01 0.16 19.67
CA GLN A 39 10.11 -1.17 20.28
C GLN A 39 9.35 -2.24 19.48
N THR A 40 8.16 -1.94 18.97
CA THR A 40 7.41 -2.85 18.09
C THR A 40 8.19 -3.16 16.82
N LEU A 41 8.72 -2.15 16.13
CA LEU A 41 9.49 -2.31 14.90
C LEU A 41 10.75 -3.13 15.14
N ASP A 42 11.49 -2.87 16.22
CA ASP A 42 12.67 -3.66 16.60
C ASP A 42 12.32 -5.12 16.86
N THR A 43 11.18 -5.38 17.49
CA THR A 43 10.69 -6.73 17.79
C THR A 43 10.26 -7.47 16.54
N LEU A 44 9.70 -6.76 15.55
CA LEU A 44 9.12 -7.32 14.33
C LEU A 44 10.01 -7.16 13.09
N LYS A 45 11.23 -6.64 13.23
CA LYS A 45 12.12 -6.31 12.12
C LYS A 45 12.33 -7.47 11.13
N ASP A 46 12.36 -8.71 11.62
CA ASP A 46 12.57 -9.91 10.81
C ASP A 46 11.28 -10.38 10.10
N ALA A 47 10.12 -9.85 10.51
CA ALA A 47 8.80 -10.14 9.93
C ALA A 47 8.32 -9.05 8.98
N ILE A 48 9.03 -7.91 8.89
CA ILE A 48 8.73 -6.79 8.00
C ILE A 48 9.69 -6.87 6.81
N ASP A 49 9.14 -7.01 5.62
CA ASP A 49 9.93 -7.13 4.38
C ASP A 49 9.26 -6.31 3.28
N VAL A 50 10.03 -5.40 2.67
CA VAL A 50 9.58 -4.56 1.56
C VAL A 50 10.27 -5.06 0.29
N LYS A 51 9.56 -5.93 -0.43
CA LYS A 51 10.01 -6.49 -1.71
C LYS A 51 9.35 -5.78 -2.88
N THR A 52 10.16 -5.43 -3.87
CA THR A 52 9.70 -4.98 -5.18
C THR A 52 10.11 -5.99 -6.25
N PRO A 53 9.27 -6.25 -7.28
CA PRO A 53 9.55 -7.28 -8.28
C PRO A 53 10.58 -6.84 -9.34
N PHE A 54 11.26 -5.71 -9.14
CA PHE A 54 12.21 -5.12 -10.05
C PHE A 54 13.36 -4.47 -9.28
N ASP A 55 14.46 -4.20 -9.99
CA ASP A 55 15.65 -3.58 -9.43
C ASP A 55 15.43 -2.07 -9.22
N VAL A 56 15.30 -1.66 -7.95
CA VAL A 56 15.06 -0.26 -7.56
C VAL A 56 16.28 0.62 -7.87
N ASP A 57 17.50 0.09 -7.73
CA ASP A 57 18.73 0.87 -7.98
C ASP A 57 18.86 1.16 -9.48
N LYS A 58 18.51 0.19 -10.33
CA LYS A 58 18.45 0.39 -11.78
C LYS A 58 17.36 1.38 -12.17
N LEU A 59 16.19 1.33 -11.54
CA LEU A 59 15.13 2.31 -11.77
C LEU A 59 15.59 3.72 -11.38
N GLU A 60 16.23 3.87 -10.21
CA GLU A 60 16.77 5.16 -9.76
C GLU A 60 17.81 5.71 -10.74
N MET A 61 18.73 4.85 -11.22
CA MET A 61 19.71 5.23 -12.25
C MET A 61 19.04 5.71 -13.54
N MET A 62 17.98 5.04 -13.99
CA MET A 62 17.22 5.45 -15.19
C MET A 62 16.49 6.78 -15.02
N LEU A 63 16.28 7.23 -13.77
CA LEU A 63 15.59 8.48 -13.44
C LEU A 63 16.55 9.61 -13.05
N THR A 64 17.86 9.45 -13.28
CA THR A 64 18.89 10.45 -12.91
C THR A 64 18.60 11.85 -13.51
N ASP A 65 18.11 11.89 -14.75
CA ASP A 65 17.82 13.15 -15.47
C ASP A 65 16.35 13.60 -15.32
N HIS A 66 15.58 13.00 -14.41
CA HIS A 66 14.19 13.37 -14.20
C HIS A 66 14.09 14.82 -13.65
N PRO A 67 13.18 15.67 -14.18
CA PRO A 67 13.13 17.09 -13.82
C PRO A 67 12.71 17.36 -12.37
N ASN A 68 12.14 16.36 -11.69
CA ASN A 68 11.71 16.44 -10.30
C ASN A 68 12.46 15.42 -9.42
N PRO A 69 13.71 15.72 -8.99
CA PRO A 69 14.53 14.78 -8.24
C PRO A 69 14.04 14.56 -6.80
N THR A 70 13.32 15.51 -6.21
CA THR A 70 12.77 15.38 -4.85
C THR A 70 11.63 14.37 -4.81
N PHE A 71 10.73 14.41 -5.81
CA PHE A 71 9.70 13.39 -5.98
C PHE A 71 10.31 12.02 -6.23
N VAL A 72 11.24 11.89 -7.18
CA VAL A 72 11.91 10.61 -7.48
C VAL A 72 12.54 10.02 -6.22
N ARG A 73 13.29 10.81 -5.45
CA ARG A 73 13.90 10.33 -4.19
C ARG A 73 12.87 9.79 -3.20
N SER A 74 11.71 10.44 -3.07
CA SER A 74 10.64 9.97 -2.19
C SER A 74 10.01 8.65 -2.67
N VAL A 75 9.85 8.47 -3.99
CA VAL A 75 9.38 7.21 -4.59
C VAL A 75 10.40 6.11 -4.35
N MET A 76 11.68 6.39 -4.60
CA MET A 76 12.77 5.43 -4.40
C MET A 76 12.90 5.02 -2.93
N LYS A 77 12.69 5.96 -1.98
CA LYS A 77 12.59 5.64 -0.56
C LYS A 77 11.42 4.70 -0.29
N GLY A 78 10.22 5.02 -0.79
CA GLY A 78 9.03 4.19 -0.59
C GLY A 78 9.13 2.78 -1.18
N LEU A 79 9.83 2.63 -2.31
CA LEU A 79 10.10 1.31 -2.91
C LEU A 79 11.07 0.45 -2.10
N ARG A 80 11.89 1.05 -1.22
CA ARG A 80 12.85 0.32 -0.36
C ARG A 80 12.35 0.13 1.07
N GLU A 81 11.61 1.12 1.58
CA GLU A 81 11.24 1.21 3.00
C GLU A 81 9.72 1.11 3.23
N GLY A 82 8.92 1.12 2.16
CA GLY A 82 7.45 1.15 2.22
C GLY A 82 6.88 2.56 2.09
N PHE A 83 5.62 2.64 1.66
CA PHE A 83 4.91 3.91 1.49
C PHE A 83 4.11 4.26 2.74
N TRP A 84 4.23 5.51 3.20
CA TRP A 84 3.37 6.04 4.24
C TRP A 84 2.10 6.61 3.63
N PRO A 85 0.89 6.26 4.12
CA PRO A 85 -0.33 6.95 3.75
C PRO A 85 -0.28 8.41 4.24
N PHE A 86 -1.01 9.34 3.63
CA PHE A 86 -1.10 10.73 4.11
C PHE A 86 -1.94 10.83 5.40
N ASP A 87 -1.53 10.10 6.43
CA ASP A 87 -2.18 9.96 7.73
C ASP A 87 -1.24 10.49 8.83
N GLU A 88 -1.84 11.16 9.81
CA GLU A 88 -1.15 11.67 11.00
C GLU A 88 -0.87 10.57 12.04
N GLY A 89 -1.48 9.39 11.93
CA GLY A 89 -1.10 8.27 12.79
C GLY A 89 -1.72 8.29 14.19
N ASP A 90 -2.85 8.98 14.37
CA ASP A 90 -3.62 9.02 15.63
C ASP A 90 -4.37 7.69 15.90
N TRP A 91 -3.64 6.58 15.85
CA TRP A 91 -4.19 5.22 15.90
C TRP A 91 -4.45 4.74 17.33
N GLU A 92 -4.02 5.51 18.34
CA GLU A 92 -4.23 5.23 19.77
C GLU A 92 -5.72 5.30 20.17
N ALA A 93 -6.58 5.90 19.35
CA ALA A 93 -8.02 6.02 19.62
C ALA A 93 -8.82 4.71 19.43
N GLU A 94 -8.21 3.68 18.84
CA GLU A 94 -8.87 2.41 18.51
C GLU A 94 -8.21 1.23 19.23
N VAL A 95 -8.10 1.33 20.55
CA VAL A 95 -8.15 0.14 21.43
C VAL A 95 -9.61 -0.35 21.58
N GLY A 96 -10.48 0.04 20.64
CA GLY A 96 -11.79 -0.56 20.43
C GLY A 96 -11.65 -2.00 19.95
N GLU A 97 -12.67 -2.82 20.20
CA GLU A 97 -12.71 -4.27 20.00
C GLU A 97 -11.80 -4.76 18.88
N ILE A 98 -10.91 -5.71 19.19
CA ILE A 98 -10.21 -6.48 18.15
C ILE A 98 -11.29 -7.11 17.27
N ILE A 99 -11.51 -6.54 16.09
CA ILE A 99 -12.42 -7.11 15.10
C ILE A 99 -11.70 -8.32 14.53
N GLY A 100 -12.07 -9.50 15.03
CA GLY A 100 -11.67 -10.76 14.41
C GLY A 100 -12.20 -10.85 12.98
N ASN A 101 -11.77 -11.87 12.23
CA ASN A 101 -12.35 -12.14 10.92
C ASN A 101 -13.88 -12.27 11.01
N TYR A 102 -14.59 -11.70 10.03
CA TYR A 102 -16.05 -11.86 9.95
C TYR A 102 -16.44 -13.31 9.65
N ALA A 103 -15.55 -14.07 9.02
CA ALA A 103 -15.72 -15.49 8.78
C ALA A 103 -15.73 -16.27 10.10
N THR A 104 -16.88 -16.81 10.47
CA THR A 104 -17.06 -17.66 11.66
C THR A 104 -17.27 -19.14 11.32
N GLU A 105 -17.68 -19.44 10.09
CA GLU A 105 -17.93 -20.80 9.64
C GLU A 105 -16.63 -21.53 9.29
N GLU A 106 -16.52 -22.80 9.68
CA GLU A 106 -15.30 -23.60 9.47
C GLU A 106 -14.94 -23.75 7.97
N LEU A 107 -15.95 -23.75 7.10
CA LEU A 107 -15.74 -23.75 5.65
C LEU A 107 -15.00 -22.49 5.18
N ASP A 108 -15.42 -21.31 5.64
CA ASP A 108 -14.79 -20.03 5.29
C ASP A 108 -13.39 -19.93 5.89
N LEU A 109 -13.23 -20.35 7.15
CA LEU A 109 -11.94 -20.38 7.81
C LEU A 109 -10.93 -21.27 7.09
N ASN A 110 -11.36 -22.41 6.56
CA ASN A 110 -10.49 -23.29 5.78
C ASN A 110 -10.05 -22.66 4.45
N VAL A 111 -10.93 -21.90 3.78
CA VAL A 111 -10.55 -21.13 2.59
C VAL A 111 -9.53 -20.04 2.95
N ILE A 112 -9.74 -19.32 4.05
CA ILE A 112 -8.82 -18.26 4.52
C ILE A 112 -7.45 -18.87 4.87
N ARG A 113 -7.41 -20.01 5.57
CA ARG A 113 -6.16 -20.72 5.90
C ARG A 113 -5.44 -21.18 4.63
N ALA A 114 -6.15 -21.76 3.66
CA ALA A 114 -5.55 -22.16 2.38
C ALA A 114 -5.00 -20.96 1.59
N PHE A 115 -5.68 -19.82 1.61
CA PHE A 115 -5.19 -18.58 1.02
C PHE A 115 -3.92 -18.07 1.73
N ARG A 116 -3.92 -18.02 3.06
CA ARG A 116 -2.74 -17.69 3.88
C ARG A 116 -1.55 -18.56 3.50
N ASP A 117 -1.72 -19.87 3.47
CA ASP A 117 -0.63 -20.81 3.20
C ASP A 117 -0.03 -20.58 1.80
N LYS A 118 -0.88 -20.26 0.82
CA LYS A 118 -0.44 -19.85 -0.51
C LYS A 118 0.38 -18.57 -0.49
N GLU A 119 -0.09 -17.50 0.17
CA GLU A 119 0.63 -16.22 0.22
C GLU A 119 1.95 -16.33 1.01
N ILE A 120 2.00 -17.15 2.07
CA ILE A 120 3.25 -17.48 2.78
C ILE A 120 4.21 -18.23 1.85
N SER A 121 3.74 -19.25 1.12
CA SER A 121 4.59 -20.02 0.19
C SER A 121 5.13 -19.19 -0.97
N ALA A 122 4.43 -18.10 -1.31
CA ALA A 122 4.84 -17.13 -2.33
C ALA A 122 5.71 -16.00 -1.75
N GLU A 123 6.10 -16.08 -0.48
CA GLU A 123 6.87 -15.06 0.26
C GLU A 123 6.23 -13.66 0.23
N ARG A 124 4.90 -13.57 0.10
CA ARG A 124 4.17 -12.30 0.15
C ARG A 124 3.74 -11.96 1.56
N TRP A 125 3.50 -12.98 2.38
CA TRP A 125 3.19 -12.86 3.80
C TRP A 125 4.33 -13.44 4.63
N SER A 126 4.61 -12.84 5.77
CA SER A 126 5.58 -13.35 6.74
C SER A 126 5.07 -14.62 7.42
N GLN A 127 5.99 -15.31 8.10
CA GLN A 127 5.61 -16.40 9.00
C GLN A 127 4.77 -15.88 10.17
N PRO A 128 3.99 -16.74 10.84
CA PRO A 128 3.25 -16.34 12.04
C PRO A 128 4.17 -15.67 13.07
N LEU A 129 3.70 -14.58 13.66
CA LEU A 129 4.42 -13.89 14.73
C LEU A 129 4.55 -14.79 15.97
N HIS A 130 5.60 -14.58 16.76
CA HIS A 130 5.87 -15.37 17.96
C HIS A 130 4.78 -15.25 19.05
N SER A 131 4.01 -14.16 19.02
CA SER A 131 2.95 -13.87 19.97
C SER A 131 1.65 -13.58 19.22
N SER A 132 0.53 -14.04 19.77
CA SER A 132 -0.81 -13.70 19.29
C SER A 132 -1.30 -12.33 19.75
N ASN A 133 -0.59 -11.71 20.70
CA ASN A 133 -0.92 -10.37 21.17
C ASN A 133 -0.35 -9.32 20.21
N LEU A 134 -1.20 -8.38 19.80
CA LEU A 134 -0.76 -7.22 19.05
C LEU A 134 0.15 -6.34 19.91
N LEU A 135 1.23 -5.87 19.30
CA LEU A 135 2.11 -4.85 19.86
C LEU A 135 1.58 -3.45 19.52
N PRO A 136 2.00 -2.39 20.25
CA PRO A 136 1.60 -1.02 19.94
C PRO A 136 1.83 -0.65 18.47
N GLY A 137 0.84 0.00 17.86
CA GLY A 137 0.86 0.39 16.44
C GLY A 137 0.43 -0.70 15.46
N MET A 138 0.24 -1.96 15.90
CA MET A 138 -0.29 -3.01 15.03
C MET A 138 -1.81 -2.90 14.89
N LYS A 139 -2.30 -3.21 13.68
CA LYS A 139 -3.72 -3.25 13.33
C LYS A 139 -4.07 -4.61 12.72
N ILE A 140 -5.32 -5.02 12.89
CA ILE A 140 -5.91 -6.18 12.20
C ILE A 140 -6.87 -5.66 11.14
N SER A 141 -6.73 -6.17 9.92
CA SER A 141 -7.77 -6.04 8.91
C SER A 141 -8.56 -7.34 8.86
N PRO A 142 -9.87 -7.32 9.21
CA PRO A 142 -10.66 -8.54 9.21
C PRO A 142 -10.83 -9.08 7.79
N MET A 143 -10.94 -10.39 7.68
CA MET A 143 -11.10 -11.09 6.40
C MET A 143 -12.42 -11.83 6.33
N PHE A 144 -12.95 -11.98 5.12
CA PHE A 144 -14.15 -12.78 4.82
C PHE A 144 -14.05 -13.45 3.46
N VAL A 145 -14.96 -14.39 3.19
CA VAL A 145 -15.02 -15.12 1.93
C VAL A 145 -16.24 -14.69 1.12
N VAL A 146 -16.03 -14.35 -0.14
CA VAL A 146 -17.09 -14.18 -1.13
C VAL A 146 -17.16 -15.44 -1.98
N TRP A 147 -18.30 -16.11 -1.92
CA TRP A 147 -18.55 -17.35 -2.65
C TRP A 147 -19.00 -17.07 -4.09
N GLN A 148 -18.23 -17.58 -5.05
CA GLN A 148 -18.55 -17.66 -6.50
C GLN A 148 -18.17 -19.08 -6.98
N GLU A 149 -17.96 -19.28 -8.29
CA GLU A 149 -17.43 -20.56 -8.83
C GLU A 149 -16.13 -21.00 -8.12
N LYS A 150 -15.30 -20.02 -7.73
CA LYS A 150 -14.15 -20.20 -6.84
C LYS A 150 -14.26 -19.20 -5.70
N PRO A 151 -14.03 -19.61 -4.44
CA PRO A 151 -14.10 -18.68 -3.32
C PRO A 151 -13.01 -17.61 -3.44
N ARG A 152 -13.35 -16.39 -3.02
CA ARG A 152 -12.43 -15.25 -2.98
C ARG A 152 -12.30 -14.78 -1.55
N VAL A 153 -11.08 -14.72 -1.04
CA VAL A 153 -10.79 -14.12 0.26
C VAL A 153 -10.65 -12.61 0.05
N VAL A 154 -11.33 -11.85 0.91
CA VAL A 154 -11.33 -10.38 0.89
C VAL A 154 -10.81 -9.89 2.24
N THR A 155 -9.84 -8.99 2.21
CA THR A 155 -9.41 -8.21 3.38
C THR A 155 -10.22 -6.92 3.43
N ASP A 156 -10.97 -6.72 4.51
CA ASP A 156 -11.77 -5.51 4.71
C ASP A 156 -10.89 -4.40 5.30
N HIS A 157 -10.28 -3.63 4.41
CA HIS A 157 -9.48 -2.48 4.81
C HIS A 157 -10.34 -1.31 5.32
N SER A 158 -11.64 -1.27 5.01
CA SER A 158 -12.54 -0.24 5.55
C SER A 158 -12.81 -0.49 7.04
N ALA A 159 -13.09 -1.73 7.41
CA ALA A 159 -13.29 -2.12 8.80
C ALA A 159 -12.05 -1.99 9.69
N SER A 160 -10.86 -1.93 9.09
CA SER A 160 -9.60 -1.79 9.82
C SER A 160 -9.30 -0.37 10.30
N GLY A 161 -10.07 0.63 9.87
CA GLY A 161 -9.84 2.04 10.18
C GLY A 161 -8.59 2.65 9.52
N LEU A 162 -7.76 1.85 8.83
CA LEU A 162 -6.48 2.28 8.24
C LEU A 162 -6.60 3.44 7.24
N ASN A 163 -7.76 3.59 6.61
CA ASN A 163 -8.00 4.65 5.62
C ASN A 163 -8.71 5.88 6.21
N ASP A 164 -9.16 5.82 7.47
CA ASP A 164 -10.04 6.85 8.04
C ASP A 164 -9.29 8.15 8.35
N GLY A 165 -7.99 8.05 8.66
CA GLY A 165 -7.10 9.18 8.90
C GLY A 165 -6.64 9.91 7.64
N ILE A 166 -6.88 9.37 6.44
CA ILE A 166 -6.38 9.94 5.18
C ILE A 166 -7.33 11.04 4.67
N PRO A 167 -6.90 12.31 4.55
CA PRO A 167 -7.74 13.36 4.02
C PRO A 167 -8.15 13.10 2.57
N ARG A 168 -9.43 13.26 2.25
CA ARG A 168 -9.96 13.06 0.88
C ARG A 168 -9.30 13.95 -0.18
N SER A 169 -8.71 15.08 0.22
CA SER A 169 -7.93 15.95 -0.67
C SER A 169 -6.62 15.28 -1.12
N GLU A 170 -5.98 14.53 -0.23
CA GLU A 170 -4.71 13.82 -0.49
C GLU A 170 -4.92 12.52 -1.27
N ALA A 171 -6.13 11.95 -1.24
CA ALA A 171 -6.49 10.75 -2.00
C ALA A 171 -6.69 10.99 -3.52
N ARG A 172 -6.41 12.20 -4.03
CA ARG A 172 -6.60 12.55 -5.45
C ARG A 172 -5.35 12.24 -6.26
N VAL A 173 -5.42 11.18 -7.06
CA VAL A 173 -4.38 10.84 -8.05
C VAL A 173 -4.98 10.95 -9.45
N GLN A 174 -4.27 11.59 -10.37
CA GLN A 174 -4.63 11.60 -11.78
C GLN A 174 -3.92 10.45 -12.49
N TYR A 175 -4.69 9.42 -12.83
CA TYR A 175 -4.23 8.31 -13.66
C TYR A 175 -4.51 8.59 -15.14
N ASP A 176 -3.76 7.91 -16.01
CA ASP A 176 -4.14 7.82 -17.40
C ASP A 176 -5.40 6.96 -17.53
N ASP A 177 -6.35 7.43 -18.33
CA ASP A 177 -7.53 6.66 -18.69
C ASP A 177 -7.36 6.02 -20.08
N MET A 178 -8.44 5.48 -20.64
CA MET A 178 -8.40 4.86 -21.96
C MET A 178 -8.11 5.84 -23.10
N HIS A 179 -8.22 7.16 -22.87
CA HIS A 179 -7.96 8.17 -23.89
C HIS A 179 -6.46 8.36 -24.15
N PRO A 180 -5.57 8.63 -23.17
CA PRO A 180 -4.13 8.60 -23.38
C PRO A 180 -3.66 7.27 -23.99
N PHE A 181 -4.13 6.14 -23.45
CA PHE A 181 -3.74 4.82 -23.97
C PHE A 181 -4.09 4.65 -25.46
N GLY A 182 -5.31 5.01 -25.86
CA GLY A 182 -5.74 4.92 -27.26
C GLY A 182 -4.96 5.85 -28.21
N ARG A 183 -4.31 6.89 -27.70
CA ARG A 183 -3.42 7.76 -28.49
C ARG A 183 -2.04 7.13 -28.68
N THR A 184 -1.50 6.46 -27.66
CA THR A 184 -0.17 5.80 -27.74
C THR A 184 -0.14 4.58 -28.68
N LEU A 185 -1.30 3.96 -28.94
CA LEU A 185 -1.41 2.80 -29.84
C LEU A 185 -1.49 3.15 -31.34
N ARG A 186 -1.52 4.43 -31.70
CA ARG A 186 -1.58 4.90 -33.09
C ARG A 186 -0.20 5.22 -33.63
#